data_AF-A0A2P9CU79-F1
#
_entry.id   AF-A0A2P9CU79-F1
#
_cell.length_a   1.000
_cell.length_b   1.000
_cell.length_c   1.000
_cell.angle_alpha   90.00
_cell.angle_beta   90.00
_cell.angle_gamma   90.00
#
_symmetry.space_group_name_H-M   'P 1'
#
loop_
_entity.id
_entity.type
_entity.pdbx_description
1 polymer ?
#
loop_
_entity_poly.entity_id
_entity_poly.type
_entity_poly.pdbx_seq_one_letter_code
_entity_poly.pdbx_strand_id
1 'polypeptide(L)'
;MPVSHHEGCGCKNSDEVLKGGEFLLKYINIDKVTALNEKTHGSCRKILKSYDNRLSPDNCESDVDHELIINIPFNSPCKISSLFLIGGEEGTYPRKIKIFSNREDIDFGNINDFKCVQELELSQDFHGSIEYPLKVTSLFNVSYLTLYFYENYGADTTKIFYIGLKGVGTNYTRKAVETVYEASPNLSDHKIEGSSKAAHFRFDAF
;
A
#
# COMPACT_ATOMS: atom_id res chain seq x y z
N MET A 1 28.90 5.18 -16.45
CA MET A 1 29.23 3.98 -17.26
C MET A 1 28.28 2.89 -16.80
N PRO A 2 27.43 2.33 -17.67
CA PRO A 2 26.53 1.26 -17.27
C PRO A 2 27.31 -0.06 -17.19
N VAL A 3 27.12 -0.79 -16.09
CA VAL A 3 27.80 -2.06 -15.83
C VAL A 3 27.25 -3.13 -16.77
N SER A 4 28.09 -3.65 -17.65
CA SER A 4 27.78 -4.77 -18.54
C SER A 4 27.82 -6.08 -17.75
N HIS A 5 26.66 -6.72 -17.58
CA HIS A 5 26.59 -8.09 -17.04
C HIS A 5 26.94 -9.11 -18.13
N HIS A 6 27.95 -9.94 -17.85
CA HIS A 6 28.46 -10.98 -18.75
C HIS A 6 27.47 -12.14 -18.88
N GLU A 7 27.27 -12.65 -20.10
CA GLU A 7 26.50 -13.86 -20.37
C GLU A 7 27.11 -15.04 -19.60
N GLY A 8 26.32 -15.61 -18.69
CA GLY A 8 26.74 -16.70 -17.80
C GLY A 8 26.34 -16.55 -16.33
N CYS A 9 25.87 -15.37 -15.89
CA CYS A 9 25.22 -15.31 -14.57
C CYS A 9 23.88 -16.04 -14.63
N GLY A 10 23.70 -17.09 -13.83
CA GLY A 10 22.41 -17.72 -13.53
C GLY A 10 21.42 -16.82 -12.77
N CYS A 11 21.61 -15.51 -12.88
CA CYS A 11 20.66 -14.47 -12.54
C CYS A 11 19.44 -14.66 -13.46
N LYS A 12 18.41 -15.35 -12.99
CA LYS A 12 17.11 -15.36 -13.68
C LYS A 12 16.74 -13.90 -13.96
N ASN A 13 16.37 -13.59 -15.21
CA ASN A 13 15.93 -12.24 -15.60
C ASN A 13 15.05 -11.67 -14.49
N SER A 14 15.36 -10.45 -14.02
CA SER A 14 14.54 -9.71 -13.06
C SER A 14 13.07 -9.58 -13.53
N ASP A 15 12.83 -9.77 -14.84
CA ASP A 15 11.50 -9.85 -15.45
C ASP A 15 10.70 -11.12 -15.11
N GLU A 16 11.34 -12.24 -14.73
CA GLU A 16 10.60 -13.46 -14.33
C GLU A 16 10.04 -13.37 -12.90
N VAL A 17 10.59 -12.49 -12.06
CA VAL A 17 10.05 -12.18 -10.73
C VAL A 17 8.72 -11.41 -10.86
N LEU A 18 8.40 -10.82 -12.02
CA LEU A 18 7.19 -10.01 -12.24
C LEU A 18 5.89 -10.83 -12.47
N LYS A 19 5.92 -12.16 -12.46
CA LYS A 19 4.70 -12.98 -12.67
C LYS A 19 3.76 -12.93 -11.45
N GLY A 20 3.04 -11.81 -11.28
CA GLY A 20 1.86 -11.73 -10.42
C GLY A 20 1.46 -10.36 -9.88
N GLY A 21 2.29 -9.31 -10.04
CA GLY A 21 1.99 -7.98 -9.52
C GLY A 21 3.12 -6.97 -9.74
N GLU A 22 2.81 -5.69 -9.57
CA GLU A 22 3.72 -4.55 -9.69
C GLU A 22 4.12 -4.00 -8.31
N PHE A 23 5.18 -3.18 -8.26
CA PHE A 23 5.54 -2.46 -7.04
C PHE A 23 4.50 -1.39 -6.72
N LEU A 24 4.03 -1.40 -5.47
CA LEU A 24 2.92 -0.56 -5.01
C LEU A 24 3.35 0.86 -4.60
N LEU A 25 4.61 1.24 -4.78
CA LEU A 25 5.16 2.54 -4.38
C LEU A 25 4.28 3.72 -4.86
N LYS A 26 3.79 3.66 -6.11
CA LYS A 26 2.91 4.71 -6.69
C LYS A 26 1.54 4.83 -6.01
N TYR A 27 1.11 3.80 -5.29
CA TYR A 27 -0.17 3.80 -4.56
C TYR A 27 0.02 4.19 -3.09
N ILE A 28 1.24 4.24 -2.57
CA ILE A 28 1.52 4.60 -1.18
C ILE A 28 1.46 6.12 -1.02
N ASN A 29 0.82 6.59 0.04
CA ASN A 29 0.84 7.99 0.42
C ASN A 29 2.07 8.27 1.30
N ILE A 30 3.22 8.50 0.67
CA ILE A 30 4.52 8.68 1.36
C ILE A 30 4.48 9.83 2.38
N ASP A 31 3.74 10.91 2.09
CA ASP A 31 3.62 12.07 2.98
C ASP A 31 2.88 11.77 4.29
N LYS A 32 2.07 10.71 4.30
CA LYS A 32 1.32 10.26 5.48
C LYS A 32 1.91 9.01 6.13
N VAL A 33 3.04 8.49 5.63
CA VAL A 33 3.77 7.41 6.30
C VAL A 33 4.32 7.94 7.62
N THR A 34 4.08 7.16 8.67
CA THR A 34 4.55 7.44 10.03
C THR A 34 5.25 6.21 10.59
N ALA A 35 6.14 6.43 11.55
CA ALA A 35 6.74 5.36 12.33
C ALA A 35 6.70 5.72 13.82
N LEU A 36 6.56 4.69 14.66
CA LEU A 36 6.69 4.80 16.10
C LEU A 36 8.04 4.19 16.50
N ASN A 37 8.74 4.86 17.42
CA ASN A 37 10.11 4.57 17.83
C ASN A 37 11.17 4.77 16.72
N GLU A 38 10.95 5.68 15.76
CA GLU A 38 12.02 6.08 14.82
C GLU A 38 12.96 7.12 15.45
N LYS A 39 14.28 6.91 15.30
CA LYS A 39 15.32 7.81 15.83
C LYS A 39 15.34 9.18 15.15
N THR A 40 15.15 9.19 13.83
CA THR A 40 15.07 10.43 13.05
C THR A 40 13.68 10.55 12.46
N HIS A 41 12.98 11.63 12.78
CA HIS A 41 11.62 11.83 12.30
C HIS A 41 11.54 11.87 10.77
N GLY A 42 10.62 11.09 10.19
CA GLY A 42 10.42 10.98 8.75
C GLY A 42 11.45 10.12 8.02
N SER A 43 12.35 9.44 8.74
CA SER A 43 13.31 8.50 8.14
C SER A 43 12.62 7.28 7.52
N CYS A 44 11.49 6.85 8.09
CA CYS A 44 10.63 5.80 7.55
C CYS A 44 10.10 6.07 6.13
N ARG A 45 10.06 7.34 5.70
CA ARG A 45 9.63 7.70 4.33
C ARG A 45 10.73 7.43 3.31
N LYS A 46 11.98 7.58 3.71
CA LYS A 46 13.14 7.44 2.83
C LYS A 46 13.45 5.99 2.48
N ILE A 47 13.03 5.04 3.32
CA ILE A 47 13.19 3.60 3.07
C ILE A 47 12.14 3.06 2.07
N LEU A 48 11.06 3.80 1.83
CA LEU A 48 10.05 3.51 0.81
C LEU A 48 10.47 4.17 -0.51
N LYS A 49 11.26 3.44 -1.29
CA LYS A 49 11.86 3.90 -2.55
C LYS A 49 11.63 2.89 -3.67
N SER A 50 12.04 3.23 -4.90
CA SER A 50 11.95 2.30 -6.02
C SER A 50 12.90 1.12 -5.83
N TYR A 51 12.57 -0.03 -6.45
CA TYR A 51 13.39 -1.22 -6.37
C TYR A 51 14.82 -0.99 -6.90
N ASP A 52 14.99 -0.15 -7.92
CA ASP A 52 16.30 0.23 -8.45
C ASP A 52 17.15 1.00 -7.44
N ASN A 53 16.51 1.81 -6.59
CA ASN A 53 17.18 2.61 -5.55
C ASN A 53 17.27 1.89 -4.20
N ARG A 54 16.92 0.61 -4.12
CA ARG A 54 16.86 -0.14 -2.84
C ARG A 54 18.18 -0.14 -2.05
N LEU A 55 19.31 -0.04 -2.74
CA LEU A 55 20.66 -0.01 -2.14
C LEU A 55 21.13 1.40 -1.74
N SER A 56 20.27 2.43 -1.78
CA SER A 56 20.65 3.76 -1.31
C SER A 56 20.93 3.74 0.21
N PRO A 57 21.84 4.60 0.71
CA PRO A 57 22.27 4.59 2.12
C PRO A 57 21.19 5.06 3.10
N ASP A 58 20.07 5.59 2.60
CA ASP A 58 18.95 6.04 3.43
C ASP A 58 18.39 4.89 4.25
N ASN A 59 18.26 5.12 5.56
CA ASN A 59 17.77 4.15 6.51
C ASN A 59 16.80 4.78 7.52
N CYS A 60 16.05 3.90 8.18
CA CYS A 60 15.26 4.15 9.36
C CYS A 60 15.84 3.26 10.47
N GLU A 61 16.21 3.89 11.59
CA GLU A 61 16.74 3.22 12.78
C GLU A 61 15.79 3.46 13.95
N SER A 62 15.61 2.46 14.81
CA SER A 62 14.86 2.63 16.06
C SER A 62 15.65 3.39 17.13
N ASP A 63 14.97 4.10 18.03
CA ASP A 63 15.63 5.01 19.00
C ASP A 63 15.91 4.36 20.35
N VAL A 64 14.88 3.83 21.00
CA VAL A 64 14.96 3.39 22.40
C VAL A 64 15.33 1.91 22.53
N ASP A 65 14.75 1.08 21.68
CA ASP A 65 14.90 -0.37 21.69
C ASP A 65 14.79 -0.90 20.24
N HIS A 66 14.71 -2.22 20.08
CA HIS A 66 14.64 -2.87 18.77
C HIS A 66 13.24 -2.85 18.16
N GLU A 67 12.21 -2.45 18.90
CA GLU A 67 10.84 -2.48 18.43
C GLU A 67 10.57 -1.28 17.53
N LEU A 68 9.96 -1.52 16.37
CA LEU A 68 9.66 -0.44 15.41
C LEU A 68 8.30 -0.73 14.76
N ILE A 69 7.43 0.28 14.74
CA ILE A 69 6.15 0.20 14.02
C ILE A 69 6.21 1.18 12.84
N ILE A 70 5.87 0.71 11.64
CA ILE A 70 5.77 1.53 10.43
C ILE A 70 4.35 1.43 9.88
N ASN A 71 3.73 2.59 9.71
CA ASN A 71 2.38 2.73 9.23
C ASN A 71 2.37 3.30 7.80
N ILE A 72 1.78 2.54 6.89
CA ILE A 72 1.82 2.79 5.45
C ILE A 72 0.38 2.96 4.93
N PRO A 73 -0.12 4.20 4.82
CA PRO A 73 -1.39 4.48 4.18
C PRO A 73 -1.27 4.43 2.64
N PHE A 74 -2.32 3.96 1.98
CA PHE A 74 -2.44 3.93 0.52
C PHE A 74 -3.45 4.96 0.03
N ASN A 75 -3.18 5.55 -1.14
CA ASN A 75 -4.08 6.48 -1.83
C ASN A 75 -5.30 5.77 -2.45
N SER A 76 -5.14 4.51 -2.81
CA SER A 76 -6.23 3.63 -3.25
C SER A 76 -6.06 2.25 -2.63
N PRO A 77 -7.17 1.52 -2.38
CA PRO A 77 -7.06 0.17 -1.84
C PRO A 77 -6.25 -0.74 -2.75
N CYS A 78 -5.30 -1.46 -2.18
CA CYS A 78 -4.39 -2.34 -2.92
C CYS A 78 -4.53 -3.78 -2.44
N LYS A 79 -4.31 -4.71 -3.35
CA LYS A 79 -4.07 -6.12 -3.04
C LYS A 79 -2.56 -6.32 -2.91
N ILE A 80 -2.09 -6.75 -1.75
CA ILE A 80 -0.66 -6.96 -1.48
C ILE A 80 -0.37 -8.47 -1.57
N SER A 81 0.63 -8.83 -2.36
CA SER A 81 1.07 -10.21 -2.57
C SER A 81 2.38 -10.54 -1.89
N SER A 82 3.30 -9.57 -1.82
CA SER A 82 4.66 -9.85 -1.37
C SER A 82 5.31 -8.63 -0.70
N LEU A 83 6.21 -8.91 0.24
CA LEU A 83 7.06 -7.95 0.93
C LEU A 83 8.53 -8.20 0.55
N PHE A 84 9.27 -7.12 0.34
CA PHE A 84 10.72 -7.07 0.20
C PHE A 84 11.27 -6.18 1.30
N LEU A 85 12.38 -6.57 1.90
CA LEU A 85 13.00 -5.80 2.96
C LEU A 85 14.52 -5.90 2.86
N ILE A 86 15.21 -4.80 3.19
CA ILE A 86 16.65 -4.79 3.46
C ILE A 86 16.82 -4.19 4.85
N GLY A 87 17.38 -4.98 5.76
CA GLY A 87 17.74 -4.56 7.11
C GLY A 87 19.21 -4.16 7.24
N GLY A 88 19.61 -3.76 8.45
CA GLY A 88 20.99 -3.38 8.75
C GLY A 88 21.91 -4.52 9.11
N GLU A 89 23.21 -4.20 9.16
CA GLU A 89 24.28 -5.14 9.49
C GLU A 89 24.43 -5.29 11.02
N GLU A 90 25.39 -6.11 11.46
CA GLU A 90 25.75 -6.26 12.89
C GLU A 90 24.57 -6.63 13.82
N GLY A 91 23.64 -7.46 13.34
CA GLY A 91 22.50 -7.92 14.15
C GLY A 91 21.30 -6.97 14.19
N THR A 92 21.41 -5.76 13.63
CA THR A 92 20.31 -4.78 13.56
C THR A 92 19.24 -5.12 12.53
N TYR A 93 19.43 -6.19 11.75
CA TYR A 93 18.46 -6.69 10.79
C TYR A 93 17.19 -7.19 11.51
N PRO A 94 15.97 -6.83 11.06
CA PRO A 94 14.76 -7.34 11.68
C PRO A 94 14.58 -8.83 11.36
N ARG A 95 14.34 -9.65 12.39
CA ARG A 95 14.17 -11.09 12.27
C ARG A 95 12.70 -11.48 12.21
N LYS A 96 11.83 -10.85 13.00
CA LYS A 96 10.40 -11.14 12.96
C LYS A 96 9.55 -9.90 12.82
N ILE A 97 8.48 -10.06 12.05
CA ILE A 97 7.54 -9.00 11.72
C ILE A 97 6.11 -9.51 11.83
N LYS A 98 5.24 -8.72 12.44
CA LYS A 98 3.78 -8.89 12.40
C LYS A 98 3.16 -7.86 11.46
N ILE A 99 2.21 -8.32 10.66
CA ILE A 99 1.51 -7.49 9.68
C ILE A 99 0.06 -7.33 10.11
N PHE A 100 -0.42 -6.08 10.07
CA PHE A 100 -1.81 -5.72 10.32
C PHE A 100 -2.33 -4.87 9.17
N SER A 101 -3.63 -4.96 8.88
CA SER A 101 -4.26 -4.25 7.76
C SER A 101 -5.52 -3.51 8.21
N ASN A 102 -5.75 -2.33 7.62
CA ASN A 102 -6.93 -1.49 7.79
C ASN A 102 -7.21 -1.08 9.24
N ARG A 103 -6.15 -0.80 10.00
CA ARG A 103 -6.20 -0.32 11.38
C ARG A 103 -5.18 0.80 11.54
N GLU A 104 -5.64 1.96 11.96
CA GLU A 104 -4.79 3.15 12.17
C GLU A 104 -4.50 3.36 13.66
N ASP A 105 -5.17 2.60 14.52
CA ASP A 105 -5.16 2.67 15.98
C ASP A 105 -4.13 1.75 16.64
N ILE A 106 -3.13 1.25 15.90
CA ILE A 106 -2.13 0.32 16.42
C ILE A 106 -0.94 1.06 17.03
N ASP A 107 -0.66 0.75 18.29
CA ASP A 107 0.48 1.23 19.06
C ASP A 107 1.09 0.09 19.90
N PHE A 108 2.22 0.34 20.58
CA PHE A 108 2.89 -0.67 21.41
C PHE A 108 2.04 -1.15 22.61
N GLY A 109 1.06 -0.36 23.06
CA GLY A 109 0.21 -0.70 24.18
C GLY A 109 -0.91 -1.68 23.82
N ASN A 110 -1.42 -1.62 22.58
CA ASN A 110 -2.58 -2.40 22.15
C ASN A 110 -2.29 -3.42 21.04
N ILE A 111 -1.06 -3.46 20.50
CA ILE A 111 -0.71 -4.33 19.37
C ILE A 111 -0.95 -5.82 19.64
N ASN A 112 -0.85 -6.24 20.90
CA ASN A 112 -1.07 -7.61 21.32
C ASN A 112 -2.55 -7.99 21.45
N ASP A 113 -3.45 -6.99 21.51
CA ASP A 113 -4.90 -7.20 21.59
C ASP A 113 -5.51 -7.50 20.22
N PHE A 114 -4.79 -7.16 19.14
CA PHE A 114 -5.27 -7.33 17.78
C PHE A 114 -4.76 -8.61 17.13
N LYS A 115 -5.64 -9.20 16.32
CA LYS A 115 -5.30 -10.36 15.52
C LYS A 115 -4.32 -9.98 14.41
N CYS A 116 -3.10 -10.48 14.51
CA CYS A 116 -2.10 -10.42 13.45
C CYS A 116 -2.65 -11.10 12.17
N VAL A 117 -2.50 -10.43 11.02
CA VAL A 117 -2.90 -10.98 9.71
C VAL A 117 -1.94 -12.09 9.30
N GLN A 118 -0.65 -11.83 9.44
CA GLN A 118 0.42 -12.75 9.12
C GLN A 118 1.69 -12.34 9.87
N GLU A 119 2.38 -13.33 10.41
CA GLU A 119 3.71 -13.21 11.00
C GLU A 119 4.73 -13.78 10.01
N LEU A 120 5.86 -13.12 9.84
CA LEU A 120 6.95 -13.58 9.00
C LEU A 120 8.25 -13.68 9.80
N GLU A 121 9.03 -14.71 9.52
CA GLU A 121 10.44 -14.77 9.89
C GLU A 121 11.26 -14.34 8.68
N LEU A 122 12.02 -13.27 8.88
CA LEU A 122 12.88 -12.65 7.89
C LEU A 122 14.28 -13.27 8.00
N SER A 123 14.96 -13.35 6.87
CA SER A 123 16.34 -13.80 6.74
C SER A 123 17.19 -12.60 6.37
N GLN A 124 18.43 -12.56 6.84
CA GLN A 124 19.36 -11.48 6.52
C GLN A 124 19.64 -11.45 5.01
N ASP A 125 19.17 -10.40 4.34
CA ASP A 125 19.39 -10.13 2.93
C ASP A 125 19.70 -8.65 2.72
N PHE A 126 20.94 -8.38 2.32
CA PHE A 126 21.45 -7.02 2.10
C PHE A 126 21.25 -6.53 0.66
N HIS A 127 20.72 -7.38 -0.23
CA HIS A 127 20.49 -7.06 -1.63
C HIS A 127 19.01 -6.91 -2.01
N GLY A 128 18.07 -7.24 -1.11
CA GLY A 128 16.63 -7.15 -1.36
C GLY A 128 16.18 -8.08 -2.49
N SER A 129 16.79 -9.25 -2.56
CA SER A 129 16.51 -10.33 -3.51
C SER A 129 15.47 -11.32 -2.98
N ILE A 130 15.25 -11.38 -1.67
CA ILE A 130 14.25 -12.28 -1.07
C ILE A 130 12.85 -11.66 -1.20
N GLU A 131 11.93 -12.43 -1.80
CA GLU A 131 10.51 -12.12 -1.85
C GLU A 131 9.79 -12.89 -0.74
N TYR A 132 9.19 -12.19 0.21
CA TYR A 132 8.36 -12.79 1.26
C TYR A 132 6.90 -12.84 0.81
N PRO A 133 6.35 -14.04 0.51
CA PRO A 133 4.97 -14.17 0.07
C PRO A 133 3.99 -13.86 1.22
N LEU A 134 3.01 -13.04 0.91
CA LEU A 134 1.95 -12.66 1.82
C LEU A 134 0.64 -13.36 1.48
N LYS A 135 -0.21 -13.50 2.50
CA LYS A 135 -1.54 -14.11 2.39
C LYS A 135 -2.50 -13.14 1.71
N VAL A 136 -2.50 -13.18 0.38
CA VAL A 136 -3.34 -12.37 -0.50
C VAL A 136 -4.82 -12.35 -0.09
N THR A 137 -5.37 -13.47 0.39
CA THR A 137 -6.78 -13.54 0.82
C THR A 137 -7.12 -12.61 1.98
N SER A 138 -6.13 -12.30 2.81
CA SER A 138 -6.29 -11.39 3.96
C SER A 138 -5.81 -9.97 3.64
N LEU A 139 -5.05 -9.79 2.57
CA LEU A 139 -4.48 -8.50 2.14
C LEU A 139 -4.98 -8.08 0.74
N PHE A 140 -6.25 -8.35 0.41
CA PHE A 140 -6.80 -8.06 -0.92
C PHE A 140 -7.32 -6.62 -1.10
N ASN A 141 -7.68 -5.95 -0.01
CA ASN A 141 -8.29 -4.61 -0.01
C ASN A 141 -7.70 -3.77 1.12
N VAL A 142 -6.40 -3.48 1.02
CA VAL A 142 -5.62 -2.79 2.05
C VAL A 142 -5.56 -1.31 1.70
N SER A 143 -6.12 -0.46 2.58
CA SER A 143 -5.99 1.00 2.52
C SER A 143 -4.95 1.51 3.52
N TYR A 144 -4.65 0.72 4.55
CA TYR A 144 -3.67 1.05 5.58
C TYR A 144 -2.95 -0.23 6.01
N LEU A 145 -1.62 -0.22 6.01
CA LEU A 145 -0.79 -1.37 6.39
C LEU A 145 0.10 -0.97 7.56
N THR A 146 0.08 -1.77 8.61
CA THR A 146 0.99 -1.60 9.76
C THR A 146 1.96 -2.77 9.78
N LEU A 147 3.24 -2.43 9.82
CA LEU A 147 4.36 -3.35 9.92
C LEU A 147 5.00 -3.17 11.30
N TYR A 148 5.01 -4.24 12.10
CA TYR A 148 5.60 -4.22 13.43
C TYR A 148 6.79 -5.17 13.49
N PHE A 149 7.97 -4.59 13.67
CA PHE A 149 9.23 -5.29 13.85
C PHE A 149 9.48 -5.38 15.36
N TYR A 150 9.53 -6.60 15.89
CA TYR A 150 9.58 -6.85 17.34
C TYR A 150 10.70 -7.79 17.76
N GLU A 151 11.47 -8.32 16.81
CA GLU A 151 12.66 -9.11 17.07
C GLU A 151 13.67 -8.83 15.96
N ASN A 152 14.94 -8.67 16.33
CA ASN A 152 16.07 -8.54 15.41
C ASN A 152 17.08 -9.69 15.64
N TYR A 153 18.26 -9.62 15.04
CA TYR A 153 19.29 -10.65 15.16
C TYR A 153 20.21 -10.47 16.38
N GLY A 154 19.74 -9.81 17.44
CA GLY A 154 20.43 -9.69 18.73
C GLY A 154 21.14 -8.36 18.97
N ALA A 155 20.78 -7.31 18.24
CA ALA A 155 21.24 -5.95 18.49
C ALA A 155 20.24 -5.16 19.36
N ASP A 156 20.66 -4.03 19.91
CA ASP A 156 19.80 -3.18 20.73
C ASP A 156 18.78 -2.39 19.90
N THR A 157 19.12 -2.06 18.65
CA THR A 157 18.26 -1.30 17.72
C THR A 157 18.01 -2.07 16.42
N THR A 158 16.93 -1.72 15.73
CA THR A 158 16.57 -2.26 14.42
C THR A 158 16.82 -1.20 13.35
N LYS A 159 17.52 -1.60 12.28
CA LYS A 159 17.79 -0.75 11.11
C LYS A 159 17.18 -1.33 9.86
N ILE A 160 16.53 -0.47 9.08
CA ILE A 160 15.90 -0.83 7.81
C ILE A 160 16.36 0.16 6.75
N PHE A 161 16.82 -0.35 5.61
CA PHE A 161 17.28 0.45 4.47
C PHE A 161 16.25 0.50 3.35
N TYR A 162 15.42 -0.54 3.22
CA TYR A 162 14.45 -0.63 2.15
C TYR A 162 13.22 -1.44 2.56
N ILE A 163 12.05 -0.95 2.18
CA ILE A 163 10.79 -1.71 2.18
C ILE A 163 10.17 -1.60 0.80
N GLY A 164 9.92 -2.75 0.17
CA GLY A 164 9.21 -2.86 -1.09
C GLY A 164 7.94 -3.68 -0.92
N LEU A 165 6.82 -3.18 -1.44
CA LEU A 165 5.56 -3.92 -1.47
C LEU A 165 5.19 -4.21 -2.91
N LYS A 166 4.78 -5.45 -3.18
CA LYS A 166 4.35 -5.90 -4.50
C LYS A 166 2.93 -6.41 -4.44
N GLY A 167 2.17 -6.18 -5.51
CA GLY A 167 0.79 -6.58 -5.59
C GLY A 167 0.04 -5.97 -6.77
N VAL A 168 -1.26 -5.74 -6.61
CA VAL A 168 -2.13 -5.14 -7.61
C VAL A 168 -2.84 -3.95 -6.98
N GLY A 169 -2.56 -2.74 -7.44
CA GLY A 169 -3.32 -1.56 -7.03
C GLY A 169 -4.66 -1.49 -7.77
N THR A 170 -5.71 -1.07 -7.07
CA THR A 170 -6.96 -0.72 -7.76
C THR A 170 -6.86 0.72 -8.26
N ASN A 171 -7.30 0.96 -9.50
CA ASN A 171 -7.35 2.32 -10.08
C ASN A 171 -8.50 3.18 -9.51
N TYR A 172 -9.11 2.77 -8.39
CA TYR A 172 -10.08 3.58 -7.66
C TYR A 172 -9.36 4.69 -6.89
N THR A 173 -8.98 5.75 -7.60
CA THR A 173 -8.64 7.01 -6.95
C THR A 173 -9.93 7.56 -6.32
N ARG A 174 -9.94 7.82 -5.01
CA ARG A 174 -10.95 8.72 -4.42
C ARG A 174 -10.74 10.11 -5.00
N LYS A 175 -11.22 10.36 -6.22
CA LYS A 175 -11.47 11.71 -6.69
C LYS A 175 -12.70 12.17 -5.92
N ALA A 176 -12.55 13.23 -5.12
CA ALA A 176 -13.72 14.00 -4.72
C ALA A 176 -14.42 14.38 -6.02
N VAL A 177 -15.59 13.82 -6.26
CA VAL A 177 -16.44 14.26 -7.36
C VAL A 177 -16.86 15.65 -6.96
N GLU A 178 -16.23 16.68 -7.53
CA GLU A 178 -16.84 18.00 -7.59
C GLU A 178 -18.12 17.81 -8.42
N THR A 179 -19.24 17.63 -7.73
CA THR A 179 -20.55 17.70 -8.35
C THR A 179 -20.77 19.15 -8.73
N VAL A 180 -20.32 19.56 -9.91
CA VAL A 180 -20.88 20.74 -10.55
C VAL A 180 -22.32 20.37 -10.90
N TYR A 181 -23.25 20.79 -10.04
CA TYR A 181 -24.67 20.82 -10.37
C TYR A 181 -24.85 21.88 -11.47
N GLU A 182 -24.65 21.50 -12.72
CA GLU A 182 -25.16 22.28 -13.85
C GLU A 182 -26.68 22.10 -13.90
N ALA A 183 -27.38 22.78 -13.00
CA ALA A 183 -28.81 23.02 -13.15
C ALA A 183 -29.02 24.05 -14.27
N SER A 184 -28.91 23.61 -15.52
CA SER A 184 -29.46 24.34 -16.66
C SER A 184 -30.63 23.53 -17.24
N PRO A 185 -31.89 23.81 -16.83
CA PRO A 185 -33.04 23.19 -17.47
C PRO A 185 -33.09 23.65 -18.93
N ASN A 186 -32.90 22.71 -19.86
CA ASN A 186 -33.09 22.98 -21.28
C ASN A 186 -34.60 22.96 -21.57
N LEU A 187 -35.23 24.15 -21.66
CA LEU A 187 -36.66 24.34 -21.94
C LEU A 187 -37.10 23.94 -23.37
N SER A 188 -36.26 23.27 -24.14
CA SER A 188 -36.47 23.08 -25.59
C SER A 188 -37.13 21.76 -25.98
N ASP A 189 -37.46 20.85 -25.05
CA ASP A 189 -37.93 19.49 -25.39
C ASP A 189 -39.41 19.20 -25.05
N HIS A 190 -40.24 20.24 -24.94
CA HIS A 190 -41.69 20.07 -24.92
C HIS A 190 -42.31 20.52 -26.26
N LYS A 191 -42.15 19.68 -27.29
CA LYS A 191 -42.92 19.82 -28.54
C LYS A 191 -44.18 18.97 -28.43
N ILE A 192 -45.31 19.60 -28.12
CA ILE A 192 -46.64 18.97 -28.18
C ILE A 192 -47.18 19.18 -29.61
N GLU A 193 -47.25 18.14 -30.42
CA GLU A 193 -47.91 18.17 -31.73
C GLU A 193 -49.13 17.23 -31.78
N GLY A 194 -50.29 17.79 -32.17
CA GLY A 194 -51.45 17.08 -32.73
C GLY A 194 -52.52 16.64 -31.72
N SER A 195 -53.49 17.48 -31.33
CA SER A 195 -54.71 17.85 -32.06
C SER A 195 -55.62 16.68 -32.51
N SER A 196 -56.85 16.72 -31.99
CA SER A 196 -58.12 16.18 -32.52
C SER A 196 -58.52 14.72 -32.21
N LYS A 197 -59.44 14.58 -31.24
CA LYS A 197 -60.82 14.11 -31.52
C LYS A 197 -61.74 14.44 -30.34
N ALA A 198 -62.75 15.25 -30.65
CA ALA A 198 -63.86 15.60 -29.77
C ALA A 198 -64.66 14.34 -29.40
N ALA A 199 -64.88 14.12 -28.11
CA ALA A 199 -65.95 13.25 -27.62
C ALA A 199 -67.07 14.16 -27.08
N HIS A 200 -68.13 14.30 -27.87
CA HIS A 200 -69.40 14.87 -27.45
C HIS A 200 -70.00 13.97 -26.36
N PHE A 201 -70.09 14.45 -25.13
CA PHE A 201 -70.94 13.84 -24.09
C PHE A 201 -72.30 14.54 -24.11
N ARG A 202 -73.34 13.79 -24.49
CA ARG A 202 -74.75 14.19 -24.23
C ARG A 202 -75.20 13.50 -22.95
N PHE A 203 -75.67 14.31 -22.01
CA PHE A 203 -76.36 13.91 -20.80
C PHE A 203 -77.85 14.14 -21.06
N ASP A 204 -78.67 13.10 -21.00
CA ASP A 204 -80.12 13.25 -20.84
C ASP A 204 -80.54 12.39 -19.64
N ALA A 205 -81.20 13.06 -18.70
CA ALA A 205 -81.80 12.50 -17.51
C ALA A 205 -83.16 11.87 -17.87
N PHE A 206 -83.44 10.67 -17.34
CA PHE A 206 -84.65 10.27 -16.60
C PHE A 206 -84.54 8.78 -16.22
#